data_AF-A0A3D0RF69-F1
#
_entry.id   AF-A0A3D0RF69-F1
#
_cell.length_a   1.000
_cell.length_b   1.000
_cell.length_c   1.000
_cell.angle_alpha   90.00
_cell.angle_beta   90.00
_cell.angle_gamma   90.00
#
_symmetry.space_group_name_H-M   'P 1'
#
loop_
_entity.id
_entity.type
_entity.pdbx_description
1 polymer ?
#
loop_
_entity_poly.entity_id
_entity_poly.type
_entity_poly.pdbx_seq_one_letter_code
_entity_poly.pdbx_strand_id
1 'polypeptide(L)'
;FALADRLGLDRQKMFDVVSTSSGYSWTMNTYCPAPGVGPKSPADNDYMPGFAAELMLKDLRLSQQAAGSVDADTPMGAAATALYEQFVEEEDGRGRDFSAMLPRFETRKRDA
;
A
#
# COMPACT_ATOMS: atom_id res chain seq x y z
N PHE A 1 4.71 -6.54 -5.08
CA PHE A 1 6.09 -6.38 -5.58
C PHE A 1 7.13 -6.89 -4.57
N ALA A 2 7.16 -6.43 -3.31
CA ALA A 2 8.14 -6.88 -2.32
C ALA A 2 8.37 -8.42 -2.24
N LEU A 3 7.31 -9.23 -2.24
CA LEU A 3 7.45 -10.69 -2.30
C LEU A 3 8.11 -11.19 -3.61
N ALA A 4 7.71 -10.62 -4.74
CA ALA A 4 8.27 -10.95 -6.05
C ALA A 4 9.77 -10.61 -6.10
N ASP A 5 10.18 -9.48 -5.52
CA ASP A 5 11.59 -9.10 -5.40
C ASP A 5 12.39 -10.12 -4.58
N ARG A 6 11.83 -10.59 -3.45
CA ARG A 6 12.45 -11.65 -2.63
C ARG A 6 12.57 -12.99 -3.37
N LEU A 7 11.69 -13.25 -4.34
CA LEU A 7 11.73 -14.42 -5.21
C LEU A 7 12.65 -14.22 -6.43
N GLY A 8 13.25 -13.04 -6.61
CA GLY A 8 14.10 -12.73 -7.77
C GLY A 8 13.32 -12.53 -9.07
N LEU A 9 12.03 -12.19 -8.99
CA LEU A 9 11.19 -11.95 -10.16
C LEU A 9 11.35 -10.51 -10.66
N ASP A 10 11.29 -10.34 -11.98
CA ASP A 10 11.25 -9.02 -12.61
C ASP A 10 9.90 -8.31 -12.34
N ARG A 11 9.96 -7.03 -11.96
CA ARG A 11 8.77 -6.26 -11.60
C ARG A 11 7.86 -5.97 -12.79
N GLN A 12 8.42 -5.71 -13.97
CA GLN A 12 7.61 -5.45 -15.15
C GLN A 12 6.83 -6.70 -15.58
N LYS A 13 7.49 -7.87 -15.59
CA LYS A 13 6.82 -9.15 -15.86
C LYS A 13 5.73 -9.45 -14.83
N MET A 14 5.98 -9.17 -13.55
CA MET A 14 4.96 -9.32 -12.50
C MET A 14 3.76 -8.40 -12.78
N PHE A 15 4.02 -7.13 -13.10
CA PHE A 15 2.98 -6.18 -13.48
C PHE A 15 2.17 -6.68 -14.68
N ASP A 16 2.81 -7.09 -15.78
CA ASP A 16 2.13 -7.53 -17.01
C ASP A 16 1.15 -8.68 -16.75
N VAL A 17 1.55 -9.64 -15.90
CA VAL A 17 0.68 -10.77 -15.52
C VAL A 17 -0.44 -10.32 -14.58
N VAL A 18 -0.12 -9.61 -13.50
CA VAL A 18 -1.11 -9.25 -12.46
C VAL A 18 -2.13 -8.23 -12.96
N SER A 19 -1.68 -7.25 -13.76
CA SER A 19 -2.51 -6.18 -14.33
C SER A 19 -3.60 -6.67 -15.28
N THR A 20 -3.43 -7.85 -15.88
CA THR A 20 -4.35 -8.43 -16.87
C THR A 20 -5.08 -9.70 -16.37
N SER A 21 -4.74 -10.18 -15.17
CA SER A 21 -5.30 -11.38 -14.56
C SER A 21 -6.29 -11.03 -13.44
N SER A 22 -6.65 -12.01 -12.59
CA SER A 22 -7.55 -11.81 -11.45
C SER A 22 -6.99 -10.89 -10.35
N GLY A 23 -5.73 -10.48 -10.43
CA GLY A 23 -5.12 -9.47 -9.56
C GLY A 23 -5.37 -8.03 -10.01
N TYR A 24 -6.16 -7.83 -11.08
CA TYR A 24 -6.55 -6.52 -11.58
C TYR A 24 -7.16 -5.67 -10.46
N SER A 25 -6.63 -4.46 -10.29
CA SER A 25 -7.20 -3.45 -9.37
C SER A 25 -6.81 -2.04 -9.81
N TRP A 26 -7.48 -1.04 -9.24
CA TRP A 26 -7.12 0.36 -9.46
C TRP A 26 -5.69 0.66 -8.99
N THR A 27 -5.28 0.12 -7.84
CA THR A 27 -3.90 0.26 -7.33
C THR A 27 -2.88 -0.34 -8.29
N MET A 28 -3.19 -1.44 -8.99
CA MET A 28 -2.26 -1.97 -9.99
C MET A 28 -2.25 -1.12 -11.27
N ASN A 29 -3.42 -0.79 -11.83
CA ASN A 29 -3.54 -0.27 -13.20
C ASN A 29 -3.61 1.25 -13.33
N THR A 30 -3.68 1.97 -12.22
CA THR A 30 -3.74 3.44 -12.24
C THR A 30 -2.77 4.05 -11.23
N TYR A 31 -2.49 3.34 -10.14
CA TYR A 31 -1.71 3.87 -9.02
C TYR A 31 -0.62 2.89 -8.56
N CYS A 32 0.11 2.35 -9.52
CA CYS A 32 1.09 1.28 -9.28
C CYS A 32 2.11 1.74 -8.22
N PRO A 33 2.29 0.99 -7.12
CA PRO A 33 3.19 1.41 -6.05
C PRO A 33 4.66 1.13 -6.36
N ALA A 34 4.99 0.48 -7.48
CA ALA A 34 6.36 0.14 -7.86
C ALA A 34 6.97 1.22 -8.78
N PRO A 35 8.07 1.89 -8.37
CA PRO A 35 8.72 2.91 -9.19
C PRO A 35 9.17 2.35 -10.54
N GLY A 36 8.91 3.10 -11.61
CA GLY A 36 9.27 2.78 -12.98
C GLY A 36 8.42 1.67 -13.62
N VAL A 37 7.34 1.23 -12.98
CA VAL A 37 6.53 0.09 -13.43
C VAL A 37 5.06 0.48 -13.57
N GLY A 38 4.47 0.17 -14.72
CA GLY A 38 3.08 0.50 -14.99
C GLY A 38 2.86 1.99 -15.31
N PRO A 39 1.66 2.54 -15.03
CA PRO A 39 1.37 3.97 -15.25
C PRO A 39 2.13 4.86 -14.29
N LYS A 40 2.39 6.10 -14.72
CA LYS A 40 3.03 7.12 -13.87
C LYS A 40 2.21 7.35 -12.59
N SER A 41 2.84 7.17 -11.44
CA SER A 41 2.24 7.34 -10.10
C SER A 41 3.17 8.12 -9.17
N PRO A 42 2.77 8.45 -7.93
CA PRO A 42 3.69 9.04 -6.95
C PRO A 42 4.92 8.16 -6.65
N ALA A 43 4.86 6.86 -6.87
CA ALA A 43 6.01 5.97 -6.69
C ALA A 43 7.20 6.38 -7.59
N ASP A 44 6.93 7.00 -8.74
CA ASP A 44 7.95 7.52 -9.67
C ASP A 44 8.58 8.85 -9.25
N ASN A 45 8.11 9.43 -8.14
CA ASN A 45 8.58 10.72 -7.62
C ASN A 45 8.82 10.63 -6.11
N ASP A 46 9.52 9.57 -5.69
CA ASP A 46 9.90 9.31 -4.30
C ASP A 46 8.70 9.31 -3.32
N TYR A 47 7.53 8.90 -3.81
CA TYR A 47 6.28 8.88 -3.04
C TYR A 47 5.87 10.28 -2.53
N MET A 48 6.22 11.32 -3.28
CA MET A 48 5.79 12.71 -3.12
C MET A 48 5.25 13.21 -4.47
N PRO A 49 4.39 14.24 -4.61
CA PRO A 49 3.10 14.46 -3.94
C PRO A 49 2.02 13.43 -4.33
N GLY A 50 0.96 13.29 -3.52
CA GLY A 50 -0.13 12.34 -3.73
C GLY A 50 -1.21 12.43 -2.65
N PHE A 51 -1.82 11.30 -2.27
CA PHE A 51 -2.70 11.20 -1.10
C PHE A 51 -1.90 10.77 0.13
N ALA A 52 -1.72 11.69 1.07
CA ALA A 52 -0.84 11.49 2.22
C ALA A 52 -1.26 10.29 3.09
N ALA A 53 -0.29 9.51 3.55
CA ALA A 53 -0.51 8.31 4.36
C ALA A 53 -1.26 8.62 5.66
N GLU A 54 -1.06 9.79 6.28
CA GLU A 54 -1.81 10.22 7.45
C GLU A 54 -3.30 10.48 7.16
N LEU A 55 -3.64 10.88 5.94
CA LEU A 55 -5.05 11.04 5.52
C LEU A 55 -5.70 9.67 5.30
N MET A 56 -4.95 8.72 4.74
CA MET A 56 -5.38 7.31 4.64
C MET A 56 -5.62 6.71 6.03
N LEU A 57 -4.69 6.91 6.98
CA LEU A 57 -4.87 6.46 8.36
C LEU A 57 -6.11 7.07 9.02
N LYS A 58 -6.33 8.37 8.81
CA LYS A 58 -7.52 9.06 9.32
C LYS A 58 -8.81 8.44 8.75
N ASP A 59 -8.88 8.18 7.45
CA ASP A 59 -10.05 7.55 6.83
C ASP A 59 -10.26 6.10 7.29
N LEU A 60 -9.17 5.34 7.49
CA LEU A 60 -9.22 3.98 8.04
C LEU A 60 -9.76 3.97 9.47
N ARG A 61 -9.29 4.89 10.34
CA ARG A 61 -9.82 5.04 11.71
C ARG A 61 -11.31 5.39 11.72
N LEU A 62 -11.75 6.29 10.84
CA LEU A 62 -13.18 6.61 10.68
C LEU A 62 -13.99 5.39 10.22
N SER A 63 -13.44 4.60 9.29
CA SER A 63 -14.04 3.35 8.84
C SER A 63 -14.19 2.33 9.97
N GLN A 64 -13.16 2.17 10.82
CA GLN A 64 -13.22 1.26 11.98
C GLN A 64 -14.22 1.72 13.05
N GLN A 65 -14.32 3.04 13.30
CA GLN A 65 -15.34 3.59 14.20
C GLN A 65 -16.76 3.32 13.68
N ALA A 66 -16.98 3.49 12.38
CA ALA A 66 -18.27 3.20 11.76
C ALA A 66 -18.59 1.70 11.79
N ALA A 67 -17.61 0.84 11.49
CA ALA A 67 -17.79 -0.61 11.56
C ALA A 67 -18.21 -1.06 12.98
N GLY A 68 -17.58 -0.51 14.02
CA GLY A 68 -17.94 -0.78 15.41
C GLY A 68 -19.33 -0.28 15.81
N SER A 69 -19.85 0.79 15.19
CA SER A 69 -21.18 1.32 15.51
C SER A 69 -22.33 0.52 14.90
N VAL A 70 -22.04 -0.30 13.88
CA VAL A 70 -23.04 -1.12 13.17
C VAL A 70 -22.78 -2.62 13.26
N ASP A 71 -21.83 -3.05 14.09
CA ASP A 71 -21.44 -4.46 14.25
C ASP A 71 -21.01 -5.13 12.93
N ALA A 72 -20.27 -4.38 12.09
CA ALA A 72 -19.73 -4.90 10.83
C ALA A 72 -18.31 -5.43 11.01
N ASP A 73 -18.09 -6.70 10.65
CA ASP A 73 -16.77 -7.32 10.67
C ASP A 73 -15.93 -6.87 9.46
N THR A 74 -14.85 -6.13 9.70
CA THR A 74 -13.97 -5.53 8.66
C THR A 74 -12.50 -5.91 8.86
N PRO A 75 -12.14 -7.20 8.88
CA PRO A 75 -10.82 -7.67 9.33
C PRO A 75 -9.67 -7.15 8.45
N MET A 76 -9.90 -7.03 7.14
CA MET A 76 -8.91 -6.44 6.22
C MET A 76 -8.71 -4.93 6.47
N GLY A 77 -9.79 -4.22 6.83
CA GLY A 77 -9.74 -2.81 7.21
C GLY A 77 -9.02 -2.60 8.54
N ALA A 78 -9.27 -3.46 9.52
CA ALA A 78 -8.56 -3.46 10.80
C ALA A 78 -7.05 -3.69 10.61
N ALA A 79 -6.68 -4.70 9.82
CA ALA A 79 -5.28 -4.99 9.51
C ALA A 79 -4.61 -3.83 8.74
N ALA A 80 -5.30 -3.24 7.77
CA ALA A 80 -4.80 -2.06 7.06
C ALA A 80 -4.61 -0.87 8.03
N THR A 81 -5.57 -0.62 8.92
CA THR A 81 -5.47 0.44 9.94
C THR A 81 -4.21 0.28 10.78
N ALA A 82 -3.96 -0.92 11.31
CA ALA A 82 -2.78 -1.19 12.13
C ALA A 82 -1.46 -0.99 11.35
N LEU A 83 -1.41 -1.40 10.08
CA LEU A 83 -0.24 -1.20 9.22
C LEU A 83 0.03 0.29 8.93
N TYR A 84 -1.01 1.06 8.64
CA TYR A 84 -0.89 2.51 8.42
C TYR A 84 -0.59 3.27 9.71
N GLU A 85 -1.14 2.83 10.84
CA GLU A 85 -0.84 3.40 12.16
C GLU A 85 0.65 3.28 12.48
N GLN A 86 1.19 2.06 12.38
CA GLN A 86 2.62 1.84 12.55
C GLN A 86 3.45 2.67 11.57
N PHE A 87 3.08 2.68 10.28
CA PHE A 87 3.81 3.41 9.26
C PHE A 87 3.83 4.94 9.49
N VAL A 88 2.72 5.52 9.93
CA VAL A 88 2.55 6.97 10.07
C VAL A 88 3.01 7.46 11.45
N GLU A 89 2.77 6.70 12.51
CA GLU A 89 2.99 7.17 13.89
C GLU A 89 4.31 6.70 14.48
N GLU A 90 4.83 5.56 14.05
CA GLU A 90 6.06 4.96 14.58
C GLU A 90 7.23 4.97 13.60
N GLU A 91 6.96 5.19 12.31
CA GLU A 91 7.94 5.14 11.23
C GLU A 91 7.97 6.46 10.43
N ASP A 92 8.54 6.44 9.23
CA ASP A 92 8.78 7.63 8.38
C ASP A 92 7.66 7.89 7.35
N GLY A 93 6.45 7.41 7.61
CA GLY A 93 5.33 7.48 6.66
C GLY A 93 4.64 8.84 6.56
N ARG A 94 4.82 9.75 7.53
CA ARG A 94 4.16 11.07 7.51
C ARG A 94 4.59 11.90 6.29
N GLY A 95 3.62 12.49 5.61
CA GLY A 95 3.85 13.32 4.42
C GLY A 95 4.22 12.54 3.16
N ARG A 96 4.38 11.21 3.24
CA ARG A 96 4.53 10.33 2.08
C ARG A 96 3.17 9.97 1.53
N ASP A 97 3.11 9.66 0.25
CA ASP A 97 1.92 9.09 -0.38
C ASP A 97 1.60 7.69 0.21
N PHE A 98 0.32 7.33 0.28
CA PHE A 98 -0.12 6.04 0.84
C PHE A 98 0.49 4.82 0.13
N SER A 99 0.88 4.95 -1.15
CA SER A 99 1.56 3.88 -1.90
C SER A 99 2.99 3.58 -1.38
N ALA A 100 3.56 4.45 -0.55
CA ALA A 100 4.85 4.25 0.13
C ALA A 100 4.87 3.05 1.10
N MET A 101 3.76 2.33 1.23
CA MET A 101 3.73 1.03 1.89
C MET A 101 4.60 -0.02 1.17
N LEU A 102 4.83 0.08 -0.14
CA LEU A 102 5.72 -0.86 -0.84
C LEU A 102 7.17 -0.80 -0.35
N PRO A 103 7.87 0.36 -0.36
CA PRO A 103 9.26 0.43 0.10
C PRO A 103 9.38 0.06 1.58
N ARG A 104 8.35 0.33 2.38
CA ARG A 104 8.24 -0.17 3.76
C ARG A 104 8.31 -1.71 3.81
N PHE A 105 7.58 -2.42 2.95
CA PHE A 105 7.63 -3.88 2.92
C PHE A 105 8.94 -4.44 2.32
N GLU A 106 9.59 -3.71 1.42
CA GLU A 106 10.86 -4.13 0.82
C GLU A 106 12.01 -4.17 1.85
N THR A 107 12.03 -3.21 2.78
CA THR A 107 13.07 -3.11 3.81
C THR A 107 12.84 -4.05 4.99
N ARG A 108 11.60 -4.45 5.24
CA ARG A 108 11.25 -5.36 6.35
C ARG A 108 11.53 -6.83 6.01
N LYS A 109 11.75 -7.60 7.07
CA LYS A 109 11.85 -9.07 7.03
C LYS A 109 10.64 -9.66 7.73
N ARG A 110 10.30 -10.90 7.38
CA ARG A 110 9.29 -11.66 8.10
C ARG A 110 9.86 -12.02 9.48
N ASP A 111 9.15 -11.66 10.55
CA ASP A 111 9.49 -12.11 11.90
C ASP A 111 9.39 -13.65 11.95
N ALA A 112 10.39 -14.29 12.56
CA ALA A 112 10.53 -15.75 12.62
C ALA A 112 9.64 -16.37 13.69
#